data_AF-A0AAE7EGA8-F1
#
_entry.id   AF-A0AAE7EGA8-F1
#
_cell.length_a   1.000
_cell.length_b   1.000
_cell.length_c   1.000
_cell.angle_alpha   90.00
_cell.angle_beta   90.00
_cell.angle_gamma   90.00
#
_symmetry.space_group_name_H-M   'P 1'
#
loop_
_entity.id
_entity.type
_entity.pdbx_description
1 polymer ?
#
loop_
_entity_poly.entity_id
_entity_poly.type
_entity_poly.pdbx_seq_one_letter_code
_entity_poly.pdbx_strand_id
1 'polypeptide(L)' 'MTIAEYLEQKGRLEGKLEEAVKIARSMLENGFERTMVMKLTGLSAEEVDQLCH' A
#
# COMPACT_ATOMS: atom_id res chain seq x y z
N MET A 1 -18.98 8.71 -17.83
CA MET A 1 -17.68 8.04 -17.71
C MET A 1 -17.50 7.11 -18.88
N THR A 2 -16.43 7.30 -19.63
CA THR A 2 -15.98 6.39 -20.69
C THR A 2 -15.09 5.30 -20.10
N ILE A 3 -14.97 4.17 -20.79
CA ILE A 3 -14.15 3.02 -20.34
C ILE A 3 -12.68 3.44 -20.11
N ALA A 4 -12.18 4.40 -20.90
CA ALA A 4 -10.83 4.93 -20.77
C ALA A 4 -10.60 5.63 -19.41
N GLU A 5 -11.51 6.50 -18.98
CA GLU A 5 -11.42 7.22 -17.69
C GLU A 5 -11.49 6.26 -16.48
N TYR A 6 -12.21 5.14 -16.62
CA TYR A 6 -12.25 4.11 -15.58
C TYR A 6 -10.92 3.37 -15.47
N LEU A 7 -10.31 2.99 -16.61
CA LEU A 7 -9.04 2.29 -16.65
C LEU A 7 -7.88 3.17 -16.11
N GLU A 8 -7.86 4.45 -16.45
CA GLU A 8 -6.85 5.38 -15.92
C GLU A 8 -6.96 5.59 -14.40
N GLN A 9 -8.19 5.73 -13.89
CA GLN A 9 -8.40 5.86 -12.44
C GLN A 9 -8.00 4.57 -11.72
N LYS A 10 -8.35 3.41 -12.28
CA LYS A 10 -7.98 2.11 -11.72
C LYS A 10 -6.46 1.93 -11.70
N GLY A 11 -5.77 2.19 -12.81
CA GLY A 11 -4.31 2.11 -12.86
C GLY A 11 -3.61 3.08 -11.90
N ARG A 12 -4.17 4.29 -11.70
CA ARG A 12 -3.64 5.24 -10.72
C ARG A 12 -3.82 4.76 -9.27
N LEU A 13 -4.95 4.11 -8.98
CA LEU A 13 -5.22 3.54 -7.66
C LEU A 13 -4.33 2.33 -7.40
N GLU A 14 -4.19 1.43 -8.37
CA GLU A 14 -3.31 0.25 -8.29
C GLU A 14 -1.85 0.67 -8.09
N GLY A 15 -1.34 1.65 -8.85
CA GLY A 15 0.03 2.14 -8.67
C GLY A 15 0.27 2.80 -7.30
N LYS A 16 -0.71 3.51 -6.75
CA LYS A 16 -0.61 4.06 -5.39
C LYS A 16 -0.57 2.97 -4.32
N LEU A 17 -1.36 1.92 -4.50
CA LEU A 17 -1.41 0.78 -3.58
C LEU A 17 -0.08 0.00 -3.61
N GLU A 18 0.45 -0.27 -4.81
CA GLU A 18 1.74 -0.94 -4.97
C GLU A 18 2.90 -0.18 -4.31
N GLU A 19 2.95 1.15 -4.47
CA GLU A 19 4.00 1.96 -3.84
C GLU A 19 3.85 1.99 -2.31
N ALA A 20 2.62 2.10 -1.78
CA ALA A 20 2.38 2.03 -0.33
C ALA A 20 2.83 0.68 0.25
N VAL A 21 2.57 -0.42 -0.45
CA VAL A 21 2.99 -1.77 -0.07
C VAL A 21 4.51 -1.92 -0.10
N LYS A 22 5.20 -1.43 -1.13
CA LYS A 22 6.68 -1.48 -1.19
C LYS A 22 7.31 -0.71 -0.04
N ILE A 23 6.80 0.49 0.25
CA ILE A 23 7.29 1.32 1.36
C ILE A 23 7.05 0.60 2.69
N ALA A 24 5.86 0.05 2.90
CA ALA A 24 5.53 -0.69 4.12
C ALA A 24 6.44 -1.91 4.33
N ARG A 25 6.67 -2.70 3.28
CA ARG A 25 7.60 -3.84 3.33
C ARG A 25 9.01 -3.40 3.71
N SER A 26 9.53 -2.37 3.04
CA SER A 26 10.86 -1.83 3.35
C SER A 26 10.94 -1.32 4.79
N MET A 27 9.91 -0.62 5.29
CA MET A 27 9.86 -0.18 6.69
C MET A 27 9.87 -1.36 7.67
N LEU A 28 9.08 -2.41 7.43
CA LEU A 28 9.07 -3.60 8.29
C LEU A 28 10.43 -4.31 8.29
N GLU A 29 11.07 -4.44 7.13
CA GLU A 29 12.43 -5.01 7.00
C GLU A 29 13.49 -4.18 7.74
N ASN A 30 13.31 -2.85 7.79
CA ASN A 30 14.17 -1.95 8.56
C ASN A 30 13.84 -1.92 10.07
N GLY A 31 12.88 -2.73 10.53
CA GLY A 31 12.54 -2.87 11.95
C GLY A 31 11.53 -1.84 12.47
N PHE A 32 10.77 -1.17 11.59
CA PHE A 32 9.70 -0.27 12.01
C PHE A 32 8.53 -1.07 12.59
N GLU A 33 7.90 -0.55 13.64
CA GLU A 33 6.71 -1.15 14.22
C GLU A 33 5.51 -1.07 13.27
N ARG A 34 4.70 -2.13 13.25
CA ARG A 34 3.50 -2.25 12.40
C ARG A 34 2.56 -1.05 12.54
N THR A 35 2.36 -0.55 13.76
CA THR A 35 1.52 0.63 14.05
C THR A 35 2.03 1.88 13.36
N MET A 36 3.35 2.07 13.29
CA MET A 36 3.99 3.19 12.61
C MET A 36 3.87 3.05 11.10
N VAL A 37 4.09 1.83 10.58
CA VAL A 37 3.92 1.51 9.16
C VAL A 37 2.50 1.82 8.70
N MET A 38 1.48 1.32 9.40
CA MET A 38 0.06 1.61 9.10
C MET A 38 -0.24 3.11 9.06
N LYS A 39 0.29 3.87 10.02
CA LYS A 39 0.05 5.32 10.10
C LYS A 39 0.71 6.10 8.96
N LEU A 40 1.87 5.65 8.49
CA LEU A 40 2.64 6.33 7.44
C LEU A 40 2.21 5.94 6.03
N THR A 41 1.84 4.68 5.81
CA THR A 41 1.41 4.18 4.49
C THR A 41 -0.09 4.22 4.29
N GLY A 42 -0.86 4.41 5.37
CA GLY A 42 -2.33 4.38 5.34
C GLY A 42 -2.91 2.98 5.14
N LEU A 43 -2.06 1.95 5.22
CA LEU A 43 -2.47 0.55 5.10
C LEU A 43 -3.19 0.08 6.36
N SER A 44 -4.15 -0.82 6.14
CA SER A 44 -4.91 -1.51 7.18
C SER A 44 -4.06 -2.56 7.88
N ALA A 45 -4.48 -2.99 9.07
CA ALA A 45 -3.75 -4.01 9.83
C ALA A 45 -3.61 -5.31 9.03
N GLU A 46 -4.67 -5.71 8.31
CA GLU A 46 -4.67 -6.89 7.44
C GLU A 46 -3.69 -6.77 6.28
N GLU A 47 -3.56 -5.58 5.68
CA GLU A 47 -2.61 -5.33 4.59
C GLU A 47 -1.17 -5.39 5.10
N VAL A 48 -0.89 -4.84 6.28
CA VAL A 48 0.44 -4.91 6.91
C VAL A 48 0.77 -6.32 7.38
N ASP A 49 -0.20 -7.09 7.85
CA ASP A 49 -0.01 -8.49 8.28
C ASP A 49 0.37 -9.40 7.10
N GLN A 50 -0.27 -9.20 5.93
CA GLN A 50 0.09 -9.88 4.69
C GLN A 50 1.52 -9.59 4.20
N LEU A 51 2.12 -8.46 4.61
CA LEU A 51 3.51 -8.14 4.27
C LEU A 51 4.53 -8.81 5.19
N CYS A 52 4.07 -9.35 6.31
CA CYS A 52 4.92 -9.99 7.33
C CYS A 52 4.95 -11.53 7.20
N HIS A 53 4.18 -12.12 6.29
CA HIS A 53 4.21 -13.53 5.89
C HIS A 53 5.22 -13.77 4.76
#